data_AF-A0AAP0N5X0-F1
#
_entry.id   AF-A0AAP0N5X0-F1
#
_cell.length_a   1.000
_cell.length_b   1.000
_cell.length_c   1.000
_cell.angle_alpha   90.00
_cell.angle_beta   90.00
_cell.angle_gamma   90.00
#
_symmetry.space_group_name_H-M   'P 1'
#
loop_
_entity.id
_entity.type
_entity.pdbx_description
1 polymer ?
#
loop_
_entity_poly.entity_id
_entity_poly.type
_entity_poly.pdbx_seq_one_letter_code
_entity_poly.pdbx_strand_id
1 'polypeptide(L)'
;MKKVWIMCFYIVRLWDTAGQEQFQTITSSYYRGAHGIIIVYDVTEMESFNNVKQWLNEIDRYANDTVCKLLVGNKCDLVENKVVDTQTAKVIEEENHTLMI
;
A
#
# COMPACT_ATOMS: atom_id res chain seq x y z
N MET A 1 -0.99 -45.84 -4.31
CA MET A 1 -1.40 -44.43 -4.53
C MET A 1 -1.22 -43.67 -3.22
N LYS A 2 -0.19 -42.83 -3.09
CA LYS A 2 -0.01 -41.98 -1.90
C LYS A 2 -0.75 -40.66 -2.15
N LYS A 3 -1.83 -40.39 -1.42
CA LYS A 3 -2.47 -39.08 -1.40
C LYS A 3 -1.56 -38.13 -0.61
N VAL A 4 -0.96 -37.15 -1.29
CA VAL A 4 -0.29 -36.02 -0.66
C VAL A 4 -1.40 -35.03 -0.28
N TRP A 5 -1.58 -34.81 1.02
CA TRP A 5 -2.42 -33.73 1.52
C TRP A 5 -1.51 -32.53 1.80
N ILE A 6 -1.60 -31.50 0.96
CA ILE A 6 -0.97 -30.20 1.26
C ILE A 6 -1.96 -29.46 2.14
N MET A 7 -1.68 -29.44 3.44
CA MET A 7 -2.44 -28.64 4.39
C MET A 7 -1.68 -27.33 4.59
N CYS A 8 -2.17 -26.26 3.96
CA CYS A 8 -1.54 -24.94 4.04
C CYS A 8 -2.37 -24.05 4.95
N PHE A 9 -1.80 -23.69 6.11
CA PHE A 9 -2.38 -22.70 7.02
C PHE A 9 -1.66 -21.37 6.79
N TYR A 10 -2.39 -20.34 6.37
CA TYR A 10 -1.86 -18.98 6.24
C TYR A 10 -2.28 -18.15 7.46
N ILE A 11 -1.29 -17.57 8.16
CA ILE A 11 -1.51 -16.61 9.24
C ILE A 11 -1.12 -15.24 8.71
N VAL A 12 -2.09 -14.32 8.62
CA VAL A 12 -1.86 -12.94 8.18
C VAL A 12 -1.65 -12.06 9.42
N ARG A 13 -0.58 -11.26 9.41
CA ARG A 13 -0.32 -10.23 10.42
C ARG A 13 -0.48 -8.87 9.75
N LEU A 14 -1.43 -8.08 10.24
CA LEU A 14 -1.66 -6.71 9.77
C LEU A 14 -1.05 -5.73 10.77
N TRP A 15 -0.39 -4.71 10.24
CA TRP A 15 0.22 -3.63 11.01
C TRP A 15 -0.37 -2.32 10.47
N ASP A 16 -0.92 -1.50 11.36
CA ASP A 16 -1.37 -0.15 11.03
C ASP A 16 -0.31 0.85 11.51
N THR A 17 0.11 1.74 10.62
CA THR A 17 1.20 2.70 10.85
C THR A 17 0.73 4.15 10.89
N ALA A 18 -0.58 4.41 10.72
CA ALA A 18 -1.13 5.77 10.72
C ALA A 18 -0.83 6.52 12.02
N GLY A 19 -0.25 7.72 11.92
CA GLY A 19 0.17 8.56 13.05
C GLY A 19 1.57 8.26 13.58
N GLN A 20 2.25 7.22 13.09
CA GLN A 20 3.67 6.94 13.39
C GLN A 20 4.63 7.42 12.30
N GLU A 21 4.16 8.03 11.21
CA GLU A 21 5.02 8.63 10.18
C GLU A 21 5.98 9.72 10.72
N GLN A 22 5.66 10.32 11.86
CA GLN A 22 6.53 11.27 12.58
C GLN A 22 7.78 10.59 13.19
N PHE A 23 7.76 9.26 13.31
CA PHE A 23 8.85 8.43 13.85
C PHE A 23 9.44 7.53 12.74
N GLN A 24 10.10 8.17 11.76
CA GLN A 24 10.71 7.55 10.57
C GLN A 24 11.49 6.25 10.83
N THR A 25 12.12 6.10 12.02
CA THR A 25 12.92 4.91 12.37
C THR A 25 12.06 3.66 12.61
N ILE A 26 10.88 3.79 13.23
CA ILE A 26 10.03 2.63 13.58
C ILE A 26 9.39 2.05 12.31
N THR A 27 8.98 2.92 11.38
CA THR A 27 8.29 2.57 10.13
C THR A 27 9.15 1.68 9.21
N SER A 28 10.46 1.97 9.12
CA SER A 28 11.39 1.19 8.28
C SER A 28 11.45 -0.31 8.65
N SER A 29 11.24 -0.65 9.93
CA SER A 29 11.27 -2.03 10.40
C SER A 29 10.04 -2.84 9.98
N TYR A 30 8.89 -2.18 9.79
CA TYR A 30 7.65 -2.82 9.35
C TYR A 30 7.67 -3.13 7.85
N TYR A 31 8.37 -2.33 7.05
CA TYR A 31 8.58 -2.62 5.64
C TYR A 31 9.48 -3.84 5.43
N ARG A 32 10.48 -4.03 6.30
CA ARG A 32 11.41 -5.16 6.21
C ARG A 32 10.72 -6.48 6.56
N GLY A 33 10.53 -7.34 5.56
CA GLY A 33 9.92 -8.67 5.72
C GLY A 33 8.40 -8.68 5.55
N ALA A 34 7.80 -7.56 5.17
CA ALA A 34 6.42 -7.54 4.69
C ALA A 34 6.32 -8.29 3.36
N HIS A 35 5.27 -9.11 3.22
CA HIS A 35 4.93 -9.76 1.95
C HIS A 35 4.06 -8.88 1.07
N GLY A 36 3.31 -7.96 1.68
CA GLY A 36 2.48 -6.99 0.99
C GLY A 36 2.33 -5.72 1.82
N ILE A 37 2.19 -4.61 1.12
CA ILE A 37 2.03 -3.27 1.70
C ILE A 37 0.84 -2.61 1.02
N ILE A 38 -0.04 -2.03 1.83
CA ILE A 38 -1.23 -1.32 1.39
C ILE A 38 -1.01 0.17 1.65
N ILE A 39 -0.94 0.96 0.58
CA ILE A 39 -0.88 2.40 0.62
C ILE A 39 -2.29 2.93 0.45
N VAL A 40 -2.76 3.71 1.40
CA VAL A 40 -4.12 4.24 1.40
C VAL A 40 -4.05 5.76 1.32
N TYR A 41 -4.76 6.36 0.37
CA TYR A 41 -4.93 7.81 0.28
C TYR A 41 -6.41 8.16 0.30
N ASP A 42 -6.74 9.40 0.64
CA ASP A 42 -8.10 9.91 0.61
C ASP A 42 -8.42 10.54 -0.76
N VAL A 43 -9.48 10.06 -1.44
CA VAL A 43 -9.87 10.60 -2.76
C VAL A 43 -10.40 12.03 -2.71
N THR A 44 -10.74 12.53 -1.52
CA THR A 44 -11.21 13.89 -1.27
C THR A 44 -10.10 14.86 -0.87
N GLU A 45 -8.86 14.36 -0.67
CA GLU A 45 -7.71 15.16 -0.23
C GLU A 45 -6.49 14.97 -1.13
N MET A 46 -6.19 15.98 -1.95
CA MET A 46 -5.06 15.93 -2.89
C MET A 46 -3.70 15.83 -2.20
N GLU A 47 -3.56 16.37 -0.99
CA GLU A 47 -2.33 16.29 -0.21
C GLU A 47 -2.01 14.83 0.20
N SER A 48 -3.03 14.07 0.63
CA SER A 48 -2.92 12.64 0.91
C SER A 48 -2.40 11.87 -0.32
N PHE A 49 -2.91 12.20 -1.50
CA PHE A 49 -2.45 11.59 -2.75
C PHE A 49 -1.02 11.98 -3.12
N ASN A 50 -0.61 13.22 -2.89
CA ASN A 50 0.77 13.66 -3.16
C ASN A 50 1.79 12.93 -2.28
N ASN A 51 1.40 12.56 -1.04
CA ASN A 51 2.26 11.81 -0.12
C ASN A 51 2.51 10.36 -0.57
N VAL A 52 1.66 9.79 -1.43
CA VAL A 52 1.81 8.42 -1.96
C VAL A 52 3.18 8.22 -2.61
N LYS A 53 3.68 9.21 -3.36
CA LYS A 53 4.99 9.13 -4.02
C LYS A 53 6.13 9.02 -3.01
N GLN A 54 6.03 9.75 -1.89
CA GLN A 54 7.02 9.66 -0.83
C GLN A 54 6.99 8.26 -0.19
N TRP A 55 5.80 7.75 0.13
CA TRP A 55 5.67 6.42 0.74
C TRP A 55 6.17 5.31 -0.18
N LEU A 56 5.90 5.39 -1.50
CA LEU A 56 6.45 4.45 -2.48
C LEU A 56 7.98 4.46 -2.49
N ASN A 57 8.61 5.64 -2.47
CA ASN A 57 10.07 5.74 -2.39
C ASN A 57 10.63 5.15 -1.09
N GLU A 58 9.93 5.29 0.03
CA GLU A 58 10.32 4.67 1.30
C GLU A 58 10.20 3.15 1.23
N ILE A 59 9.11 2.64 0.65
CA ILE A 59 8.89 1.21 0.45
C ILE A 59 10.00 0.63 -0.43
N ASP A 60 10.30 1.24 -1.57
CA ASP A 60 11.35 0.78 -2.47
C ASP A 60 12.75 0.84 -1.83
N ARG A 61 12.94 1.70 -0.82
CA ARG A 61 14.21 1.82 -0.08
C ARG A 61 14.40 0.74 1.00
N TYR A 62 13.32 0.32 1.66
CA TYR A 62 13.39 -0.51 2.88
C TYR A 62 12.76 -1.90 2.75
N ALA A 63 11.80 -2.08 1.84
CA ALA A 63 11.15 -3.36 1.60
C ALA A 63 11.97 -4.24 0.66
N ASN A 64 11.50 -5.48 0.47
CA ASN A 64 12.09 -6.41 -0.50
C ASN A 64 11.51 -6.13 -1.90
N ASP A 65 12.30 -6.31 -2.96
CA ASP A 65 11.88 -6.08 -4.36
C ASP A 65 10.65 -6.90 -4.77
N THR A 66 10.40 -8.01 -4.07
CA THR A 66 9.25 -8.91 -4.33
C THR A 66 7.99 -8.55 -3.53
N VAL A 67 8.01 -7.46 -2.76
CA VAL A 67 6.84 -7.03 -1.97
C VAL A 67 5.68 -6.64 -2.88
N CYS A 68 4.48 -7.16 -2.59
CA CYS A 68 3.29 -6.75 -3.30
C CYS A 68 2.84 -5.37 -2.81
N LYS A 69 2.73 -4.40 -3.71
CA LYS A 69 2.29 -3.04 -3.38
C LYS A 69 0.85 -2.83 -3.85
N LEU A 70 -0.02 -2.39 -2.96
CA LEU A 70 -1.43 -2.13 -3.24
C LEU A 70 -1.75 -0.67 -2.94
N LEU A 71 -2.23 0.08 -3.93
CA LEU A 71 -2.71 1.45 -3.79
C LEU A 71 -4.23 1.46 -3.66
N VAL A 72 -4.75 2.11 -2.62
CA VAL A 72 -6.19 2.12 -2.29
C VAL A 72 -6.68 3.55 -2.15
N GLY A 73 -7.73 3.89 -2.92
CA GLY A 73 -8.46 5.14 -2.77
C GLY A 73 -9.57 5.01 -1.70
N ASN A 74 -9.36 5.64 -0.54
CA ASN A 74 -10.34 5.67 0.55
C ASN A 74 -11.37 6.79 0.36
N LYS A 75 -12.52 6.68 1.06
CA LYS A 75 -13.65 7.63 1.01
C LYS A 75 -14.30 7.79 -0.37
N CYS A 76 -14.29 6.73 -1.17
CA CYS A 76 -14.93 6.67 -2.48
C CYS A 76 -16.44 6.92 -2.47
N ASP A 77 -17.09 6.84 -1.30
CA ASP A 77 -18.49 7.20 -1.09
C ASP A 77 -18.77 8.70 -1.25
N LEU A 78 -17.76 9.56 -1.02
CA LEU A 78 -17.87 11.02 -1.10
C LEU A 78 -17.67 11.54 -2.54
N VAL A 79 -18.48 11.07 -3.48
CA VAL A 79 -18.32 11.32 -4.93
C VAL A 79 -18.27 12.82 -5.27
N GLU A 80 -19.08 13.65 -4.62
CA GLU A 80 -19.15 15.10 -4.88
C GLU A 80 -17.88 15.85 -4.43
N ASN A 81 -17.17 15.30 -3.44
CA ASN A 81 -15.96 15.88 -2.88
C ASN A 81 -14.69 15.26 -3.47
N LYS A 82 -14.81 14.37 -4.46
CA LYS A 82 -13.67 13.70 -5.06
C LYS A 82 -12.83 14.71 -5.83
N VAL A 83 -11.57 14.87 -5.41
CA VAL A 83 -10.59 15.77 -6.04
C VAL A 83 -9.48 15.01 -6.77
N VAL A 84 -9.28 13.73 -6.45
CA VAL A 84 -8.28 12.87 -7.09
C VAL A 84 -8.94 12.07 -8.21
N ASP A 85 -8.54 12.34 -9.46
CA ASP A 85 -9.05 11.58 -10.60
C ASP A 85 -8.45 10.16 -10.64
N THR A 86 -9.27 9.19 -11.05
CA THR A 86 -8.88 7.78 -11.15
C THR A 86 -7.80 7.55 -12.21
N GLN A 87 -7.74 8.37 -13.26
CA GLN A 87 -6.69 8.29 -14.28
C GLN A 87 -5.32 8.65 -13.70
N THR A 88 -5.25 9.66 -12.84
CA THR A 88 -4.00 10.06 -12.17
C THR A 88 -3.47 8.93 -11.29
N ALA A 89 -4.36 8.24 -10.57
CA ALA A 89 -3.98 7.09 -9.74
C ALA A 89 -3.48 5.91 -10.59
N LYS A 90 -4.08 5.67 -11.77
CA LYS A 90 -3.61 4.64 -12.72
C LYS A 90 -2.21 4.92 -13.27
N VAL A 91 -1.85 6.17 -13.48
CA VAL A 91 -0.47 6.50 -13.90
C VAL A 91 0.53 6.07 -12.82
N ILE A 92 0.22 6.31 -11.53
CA ILE A 92 1.06 5.85 -10.41
C ILE A 92 1.12 4.32 -10.37
N GLU A 93 -0.01 3.66 -10.63
CA GLU A 93 -0.11 2.20 -10.72
C GLU A 93 0.91 1.62 -11.71
N GLU A 94 0.89 2.12 -12.94
CA GLU A 94 1.75 1.70 -14.04
C GLU A 94 3.22 2.02 -13.79
N GLU A 95 3.53 3.24 -13.31
CA GLU A 95 4.91 3.69 -13.07
C GLU A 95 5.62 2.90 -11.96
N ASN A 96 4.88 2.49 -10.91
CA ASN A 96 5.46 1.91 -9.70
C ASN A 96 5.20 0.41 -9.55
N HIS A 97 4.59 -0.20 -10.58
CA HIS A 97 4.20 -1.62 -10.59
C HIS A 97 3.39 -1.99 -9.34
N THR A 98 2.40 -1.16 -9.03
CA THR A 98 1.48 -1.39 -7.91
C THR A 98 0.14 -1.89 -8.45
N LEU A 99 -0.69 -2.47 -7.59
CA LEU A 99 -2.08 -2.81 -7.92
C LEU A 99 -2.96 -1.69 -7.38
N MET A 100 -3.95 -1.22 -8.15
CA MET A 100 -4.91 -0.21 -7.68
C MET A 100 -6.28 -0.83 -7.35
N ILE A 101 -6.89 -0.44 -6.23
CA ILE A 101 -8.28 -0.77 -5.84
C ILE A 101 -9.07 0.49 -5.51
#